data_AF-A0A7I0ERH9-F1
#
_entry.id   AF-A0A7I0ERH9-F1
#
_cell.length_a   1.000
_cell.length_b   1.000
_cell.length_c   1.000
_cell.angle_alpha   90.00
_cell.angle_beta   90.00
_cell.angle_gamma   90.00
#
_symmetry.space_group_name_H-M   'P 1'
#
loop_
_entity.id
_entity.type
_entity.pdbx_description
1 polymer ?
#
loop_
_entity_poly.entity_id
_entity_poly.type
_entity_poly.pdbx_seq_one_letter_code
_entity_poly.pdbx_strand_id
1 'polypeptide(L)'
;MICPKVPKPSKADEADAYELATLRDRDTCQRCRAGCGPSNRDHRKNRSQGGQTTTANLQILGGTGTLGCHGWATSHPAEAIAEGWAVPGWAVPAEWPARRWVSGVLSWVLLDDVGGWVVITEAESARRRSGDGVIY
;
A
#
# COMPACT_ATOMS: atom_id res chain seq x y z
N MET A 1 2.02 -18.29 -22.08
CA MET A 1 1.30 -18.92 -20.95
C MET A 1 0.43 -17.88 -20.30
N ILE A 2 -0.86 -18.15 -20.12
CA ILE A 2 -1.74 -17.29 -19.32
C ILE A 2 -1.48 -17.67 -17.86
N CYS A 3 -0.94 -16.77 -17.05
CA CYS A 3 -0.78 -17.03 -15.62
C CYS A 3 -2.15 -17.36 -15.01
N PRO A 4 -2.24 -18.32 -14.06
CA PRO A 4 -3.47 -18.57 -13.33
C PRO A 4 -3.97 -17.26 -12.73
N LYS A 5 -5.25 -16.94 -12.93
CA LYS A 5 -5.85 -15.78 -12.26
C LYS A 5 -5.78 -16.04 -10.75
N VAL A 6 -5.09 -15.17 -10.02
CA VAL A 6 -5.14 -15.16 -8.55
C VAL A 6 -6.61 -15.08 -8.13
N PRO A 7 -7.12 -16.01 -7.32
CA PRO A 7 -8.51 -16.01 -6.88
C PRO A 7 -8.86 -14.66 -6.24
N LYS A 8 -10.03 -14.14 -6.57
CA LYS A 8 -10.53 -12.92 -5.93
C LYS A 8 -10.91 -13.24 -4.47
N PRO A 9 -10.56 -12.38 -3.48
CA PRO A 9 -11.00 -12.56 -2.10
C PRO A 9 -12.52 -12.63 -2.00
N SER A 10 -12.99 -13.44 -1.06
CA SER A 10 -14.39 -13.45 -0.64
C SER A 10 -14.74 -12.16 0.11
N LYS A 11 -16.03 -11.88 0.32
CA LYS A 11 -16.44 -10.71 1.11
C LYS A 11 -15.93 -10.75 2.55
N ALA A 12 -15.79 -11.95 3.13
CA ALA A 12 -15.22 -12.12 4.46
C ALA A 12 -13.74 -11.74 4.46
N ASP A 13 -12.98 -12.24 3.47
CA ASP A 13 -11.56 -11.89 3.32
C ASP A 13 -11.36 -10.37 3.09
N GLU A 14 -12.25 -9.72 2.32
CA GLU A 14 -12.19 -8.27 2.16
C GLU A 14 -12.47 -7.52 3.47
N ALA A 15 -13.42 -8.00 4.29
CA ALA A 15 -13.72 -7.42 5.59
C ALA A 15 -12.53 -7.56 6.55
N ASP A 16 -11.93 -8.75 6.62
CA ASP A 16 -10.74 -9.03 7.42
C ASP A 16 -9.57 -8.15 6.97
N ALA A 17 -9.37 -7.98 5.65
CA ALA A 17 -8.33 -7.11 5.12
C ALA A 17 -8.50 -5.64 5.53
N TYR A 18 -9.74 -5.13 5.52
CA TYR A 18 -10.04 -3.78 6.00
C TYR A 18 -9.77 -3.62 7.50
N GLU A 19 -10.16 -4.61 8.31
CA GLU A 19 -9.91 -4.61 9.75
C GLU A 19 -8.41 -4.67 10.06
N LEU A 20 -7.69 -5.62 9.47
CA LEU A 20 -6.25 -5.79 9.68
C LEU A 20 -5.46 -4.54 9.25
N ALA A 21 -5.77 -3.93 8.11
CA ALA A 21 -5.11 -2.70 7.68
C ALA A 21 -5.38 -1.53 8.64
N THR A 22 -6.62 -1.44 9.16
CA THR A 22 -7.00 -0.43 10.17
C THR A 22 -6.21 -0.62 11.46
N LEU A 23 -6.16 -1.84 11.99
CA LEU A 23 -5.46 -2.18 13.22
C LEU A 23 -3.96 -1.96 13.06
N ARG A 24 -3.38 -2.44 11.96
CA ARG A 24 -1.98 -2.23 11.60
C ARG A 24 -1.65 -0.74 11.63
N ASP A 25 -2.44 0.09 10.97
CA ASP A 25 -2.14 1.51 10.79
C ASP A 25 -2.70 2.39 11.93
N ARG A 26 -3.32 1.78 12.95
CA ARG A 26 -3.97 2.44 14.09
C ARG A 26 -4.96 3.52 13.67
N ASP A 27 -5.69 3.25 12.59
CA ASP A 27 -6.64 4.17 11.95
C ASP A 27 -6.07 5.59 11.72
N THR A 28 -4.77 5.70 11.49
CA THR A 28 -4.04 6.96 11.37
C THR A 28 -3.44 7.08 9.97
N CYS A 29 -3.51 8.26 9.37
CA CYS A 29 -2.87 8.54 8.08
C CYS A 29 -1.38 8.20 8.11
N GLN A 30 -0.95 7.23 7.29
CA GLN A 30 0.44 6.79 7.27
C GLN A 30 1.37 7.78 6.56
N ARG A 31 0.84 8.63 5.67
CA ARG A 31 1.65 9.64 4.98
C ARG A 31 2.06 10.79 5.89
N CYS A 32 1.09 11.51 6.46
CA CYS A 32 1.39 12.70 7.26
C CYS A 32 1.36 12.48 8.77
N ARG A 33 0.74 11.39 9.27
CA ARG A 33 0.44 11.16 10.70
C ARG A 33 -0.33 12.27 11.42
N ALA A 34 -0.78 13.28 10.68
CA ALA A 34 -1.57 14.40 11.17
C ALA A 34 -3.03 14.24 10.73
N GLY A 35 -3.93 15.02 11.34
CA GLY A 35 -5.30 15.14 10.86
C GLY A 35 -5.34 15.85 9.50
N CYS A 36 -5.56 15.09 8.42
CA CYS A 36 -5.73 15.63 7.06
C CYS A 36 -7.06 15.20 6.42
N GLY A 37 -8.09 15.04 7.26
CA GLY A 37 -9.42 14.52 6.89
C GLY A 37 -9.70 13.13 7.50
N PRO A 38 -10.84 12.51 7.15
CA PRO A 38 -11.22 11.20 7.67
C PRO A 38 -10.24 10.10 7.21
N SER A 39 -10.00 9.11 8.05
CA SER A 39 -9.16 7.95 7.73
C SER A 39 -9.86 7.05 6.72
N ASN A 40 -9.20 6.81 5.59
CA ASN A 40 -9.68 5.95 4.51
C ASN A 40 -8.71 4.81 4.23
N ARG A 41 -9.27 3.64 3.92
CA ARG A 41 -8.51 2.44 3.53
C ARG A 41 -8.25 2.52 2.04
N ASP A 42 -7.16 3.19 1.70
CA ASP A 42 -6.72 3.44 0.35
C ASP A 42 -6.12 2.17 -0.27
N HIS A 43 -6.47 1.90 -1.53
CA HIS A 43 -5.87 0.82 -2.31
C HIS A 43 -4.59 1.33 -2.95
N ARG A 44 -3.44 0.85 -2.50
CA ARG A 44 -2.11 1.21 -3.06
C ARG A 44 -2.03 0.91 -4.55
N LYS A 45 -2.55 -0.25 -4.98
CA LYS A 45 -2.84 -0.58 -6.38
C LYS A 45 -4.32 -0.37 -6.63
N ASN A 46 -4.63 0.55 -7.53
CA ASN A 46 -6.01 0.90 -7.87
C ASN A 46 -6.83 -0.31 -8.32
N ARG A 47 -8.11 -0.36 -7.91
CA ARG A 47 -9.05 -1.40 -8.35
C ARG A 47 -9.22 -1.46 -9.87
N SER A 48 -9.20 -0.30 -10.54
CA SER A 48 -9.24 -0.20 -12.01
C SER A 48 -8.03 -0.83 -12.70
N GLN A 49 -6.94 -1.06 -11.97
CA GLN A 49 -5.72 -1.72 -12.42
C GLN A 49 -5.63 -3.17 -11.92
N GLY A 50 -6.74 -3.75 -11.46
CA GLY A 50 -6.79 -5.12 -10.93
C GLY A 50 -6.30 -5.26 -9.48
N GLY A 51 -6.18 -4.15 -8.73
CA GLY A 51 -5.89 -4.21 -7.30
C GLY A 51 -7.03 -4.87 -6.52
N GLN A 52 -6.71 -5.95 -5.81
CA GLN A 52 -7.66 -6.66 -4.95
C GLN A 52 -7.68 -6.04 -3.55
N THR A 53 -8.76 -6.27 -2.79
CA THR A 53 -8.83 -5.83 -1.39
C THR A 53 -8.11 -6.84 -0.51
N THR A 54 -6.80 -6.66 -0.36
CA THR A 54 -5.96 -7.46 0.56
C THR A 54 -5.21 -6.53 1.50
N THR A 55 -4.78 -7.03 2.66
CA THR A 55 -4.13 -6.21 3.69
C THR A 55 -2.83 -5.57 3.19
N ALA A 56 -2.05 -6.25 2.33
CA ALA A 56 -0.85 -5.70 1.73
C ALA A 56 -1.13 -4.58 0.70
N ASN A 57 -2.31 -4.60 0.09
CA ASN A 57 -2.75 -3.60 -0.87
C ASN A 57 -3.48 -2.42 -0.22
N LEU A 58 -3.86 -2.53 1.05
CA LEU A 58 -4.52 -1.45 1.77
C LEU A 58 -3.53 -0.66 2.63
N GLN A 59 -3.80 0.63 2.80
CA GLN A 59 -3.14 1.51 3.77
C GLN A 59 -4.12 2.57 4.27
N ILE A 60 -3.88 3.13 5.45
CA ILE A 60 -4.68 4.27 5.92
C ILE A 60 -4.08 5.59 5.43
N LEU A 61 -4.86 6.32 4.63
CA LEU A 61 -4.60 7.72 4.27
C LEU A 61 -5.76 8.61 4.73
N GLY A 62 -5.43 9.80 5.22
CA GLY A 62 -6.44 10.79 5.62
C GLY A 62 -6.95 11.59 4.42
N GLY A 63 -8.23 11.94 4.47
CA GLY A 63 -8.93 12.65 3.40
C GLY A 63 -9.70 11.70 2.48
N THR A 64 -10.34 12.25 1.46
CA THR A 64 -11.12 11.49 0.46
C THR A 64 -10.26 11.21 -0.77
N GLY A 65 -10.76 10.44 -1.74
CA GLY A 65 -10.06 10.25 -3.02
C GLY A 65 -9.79 11.55 -3.81
N THR A 66 -10.24 12.71 -3.33
CA THR A 66 -10.02 14.04 -3.91
C THR A 66 -9.44 15.07 -2.93
N LEU A 67 -9.38 14.78 -1.62
CA LEU A 67 -8.89 15.70 -0.59
C LEU A 67 -7.88 15.03 0.33
N GLY A 68 -7.01 15.81 0.98
CA GLY A 68 -6.02 15.30 1.93
C GLY A 68 -4.94 14.44 1.28
N CYS A 69 -4.31 13.56 2.06
CA CYS A 69 -3.24 12.70 1.58
C CYS A 69 -3.74 11.64 0.59
N HIS A 70 -4.95 11.13 0.77
CA HIS A 70 -5.58 10.21 -0.19
C HIS A 70 -5.80 10.91 -1.53
N GLY A 71 -6.39 12.11 -1.54
CA GLY A 71 -6.57 12.91 -2.76
C GLY A 71 -5.25 13.25 -3.44
N TRP A 72 -4.23 13.63 -2.66
CA TRP A 72 -2.90 13.87 -3.20
C TRP A 72 -2.34 12.64 -3.93
N ALA A 73 -2.45 11.45 -3.34
CA ALA A 73 -1.95 10.22 -3.96
C ALA A 73 -2.69 9.88 -5.27
N THR A 74 -4.01 10.11 -5.32
CA THR A 74 -4.82 9.96 -6.53
C THR A 74 -4.40 10.94 -7.63
N SER A 75 -4.12 12.19 -7.28
CA SER A 75 -3.76 13.24 -8.25
C SER A 75 -2.30 13.20 -8.70
N HIS A 76 -1.41 12.57 -7.92
CA HIS A 76 0.04 12.50 -8.19
C HIS A 76 0.54 11.05 -8.21
N PRO A 77 0.04 10.19 -9.11
CA PRO A 77 0.31 8.76 -9.06
C PRO A 77 1.80 8.41 -9.23
N ALA A 78 2.54 9.18 -10.03
CA ALA A 78 3.98 8.96 -10.23
C ALA A 78 4.78 9.24 -8.94
N GLU A 79 4.49 10.36 -8.29
CA GLU A 79 5.09 10.73 -7.00
C GLU A 79 4.65 9.77 -5.90
N ALA A 80 3.38 9.37 -5.86
CA ALA A 80 2.88 8.39 -4.90
C ALA A 80 3.58 7.04 -5.04
N ILE A 81 3.84 6.56 -6.26
CA ILE A 81 4.62 5.34 -6.51
C ILE A 81 6.07 5.54 -6.02
N ALA A 82 6.71 6.65 -6.39
CA ALA A 82 8.08 6.95 -6.02
C ALA A 82 8.24 7.09 -4.49
N GLU A 83 7.28 7.68 -3.81
CA GLU A 83 7.30 7.88 -2.36
C GLU A 83 6.81 6.68 -1.56
N GLY A 84 6.28 5.61 -2.19
CA GLY A 84 5.84 4.40 -1.49
C GLY A 84 4.38 4.39 -1.04
N TRP A 85 3.58 5.31 -1.54
CA TRP A 85 2.14 5.45 -1.28
C TRP A 85 1.27 4.82 -2.36
N ALA A 86 1.83 4.33 -3.46
CA ALA A 86 1.08 3.63 -4.50
C ALA A 86 1.92 2.50 -5.12
N VAL A 87 1.25 1.61 -5.85
CA VAL A 87 1.80 0.42 -6.50
C VAL A 87 1.47 0.49 -8.00
N PRO A 88 2.45 0.32 -8.90
CA PRO A 88 2.20 0.27 -10.33
C PRO A 88 1.21 -0.85 -10.71
N GLY A 89 0.43 -0.64 -11.79
CA GLY A 89 -0.58 -1.60 -12.24
C GLY A 89 -0.05 -3.00 -12.57
N TRP A 90 1.25 -3.14 -12.87
CA TRP A 90 1.91 -4.43 -13.16
C TRP A 90 2.50 -5.10 -11.91
N ALA A 91 2.68 -4.37 -10.81
CA ALA A 91 3.36 -4.87 -9.62
C ALA A 91 2.39 -5.61 -8.67
N VAL A 92 2.98 -6.44 -7.80
CA VAL A 92 2.28 -7.15 -6.71
C VAL A 92 2.39 -6.33 -5.43
N PRO A 93 1.28 -5.95 -4.77
CA PRO A 93 1.31 -5.07 -3.59
C PRO A 93 2.17 -5.58 -2.42
N ALA A 94 2.22 -6.89 -2.19
CA ALA A 94 3.02 -7.52 -1.14
C ALA A 94 4.53 -7.51 -1.42
N GLU A 95 4.92 -7.37 -2.70
CA GLU A 95 6.32 -7.35 -3.13
C GLU A 95 6.82 -5.93 -3.40
N TRP A 96 5.91 -4.96 -3.52
CA TRP A 96 6.21 -3.57 -3.80
C TRP A 96 6.43 -2.74 -2.52
N PRO A 97 7.56 -2.04 -2.39
CA PRO A 97 7.87 -1.23 -1.21
C PRO A 97 6.77 -0.22 -0.86
N ALA A 98 6.44 -0.15 0.43
CA ALA A 98 5.56 0.85 1.03
C ALA A 98 6.36 1.74 1.98
N ARG A 99 5.79 2.90 2.35
CA ARG A 99 6.26 3.68 3.49
C ARG A 99 5.39 3.45 4.72
N ARG A 100 6.04 3.37 5.87
CA ARG A 100 5.38 3.22 7.18
C ARG A 100 6.22 3.82 8.29
N TRP A 101 5.55 4.34 9.32
CA TRP A 101 6.22 4.78 10.54
C TRP A 101 6.59 3.58 11.42
N VAL A 102 7.89 3.37 11.61
CA VAL A 102 8.46 2.34 12.48
C VAL A 102 9.29 3.05 13.54
N SER A 103 8.92 2.90 14.81
CA SER A 103 9.60 3.54 15.95
C SER A 103 9.82 5.05 15.76
N GLY A 104 8.86 5.74 15.15
CA GLY A 104 8.91 7.19 14.92
C GLY A 104 9.67 7.63 13.67
N VAL A 105 10.23 6.70 12.90
CA VAL A 105 10.94 6.99 11.64
C VAL A 105 10.15 6.45 10.45
N LEU A 106 9.99 7.28 9.42
CA LEU A 106 9.37 6.85 8.18
C LEU A 106 10.33 5.92 7.42
N SER A 107 9.99 4.63 7.39
CA SER A 107 10.84 3.55 6.88
C SER A 107 10.22 2.90 5.65
N TRP A 108 11.06 2.31 4.80
CA TRP A 108 10.59 1.40 3.75
C TRP A 108 10.23 0.06 4.35
N VAL A 109 9.10 -0.49 3.91
CA VAL A 109 8.61 -1.78 4.37
C VAL A 109 8.02 -2.59 3.21
N LEU A 110 7.95 -3.91 3.39
CA LEU A 110 7.01 -4.77 2.68
C LEU A 110 5.83 -5.04 3.61
N LEU A 111 4.62 -4.96 3.07
CA LEU A 111 3.39 -5.29 3.79
C LEU A 111 2.95 -6.69 3.40
N ASP A 112 2.43 -7.47 4.35
CA ASP A 112 1.85 -8.78 4.09
C ASP A 112 0.33 -8.78 4.25
N ASP A 113 -0.30 -9.89 3.87
CA ASP A 113 -1.76 -10.03 3.92
C ASP A 113 -2.31 -10.36 5.32
N VAL A 114 -1.43 -10.65 6.31
CA VAL A 114 -1.82 -10.90 7.71
C VAL A 114 -1.69 -9.65 8.59
N GLY A 115 -1.40 -8.49 8.01
CA GLY A 115 -1.28 -7.21 8.72
C GLY A 115 0.11 -6.92 9.29
N GLY A 116 1.08 -7.79 9.01
CA GLY A 116 2.48 -7.60 9.34
C GLY A 116 3.22 -6.69 8.36
N TRP A 117 4.47 -6.43 8.70
CA TRP A 117 5.41 -5.73 7.83
C TRP A 117 6.84 -6.15 8.12
N VAL A 118 7.69 -6.07 7.11
CA VAL A 118 9.15 -6.25 7.22
C VAL A 118 9.83 -4.96 6.80
N VAL A 119 10.72 -4.44 7.65
CA VAL A 119 11.54 -3.27 7.31
C VAL A 119 12.58 -3.66 6.26
N ILE A 120 12.70 -2.86 5.21
CA ILE A 120 13.70 -3.04 4.16
C ILE A 120 14.59 -1.79 4.06
N THR A 121 15.79 -1.97 3.52
CA THR A 121 16.73 -0.86 3.31
C THR A 121 16.31 0.02 2.13
N GLU A 122 16.83 1.25 2.07
CA GLU A 122 16.68 2.12 0.89
C GLU A 122 17.18 1.42 -0.40
N ALA A 123 18.31 0.72 -0.32
CA ALA A 123 18.87 -0.03 -1.44
C ALA A 123 17.94 -1.16 -1.91
N GLU A 124 17.35 -1.92 -0.99
CA GLU A 124 16.36 -2.95 -1.33
C GLU A 124 15.09 -2.34 -1.91
N SER A 125 14.62 -1.23 -1.35
CA SER A 125 13.48 -0.50 -1.91
C SER A 125 13.77 0.02 -3.31
N ALA A 126 14.98 0.51 -3.59
CA ALA A 126 15.37 0.98 -4.90
C ALA A 126 15.35 -0.18 -5.92
N ARG A 127 15.98 -1.31 -5.58
CA ARG A 127 15.99 -2.53 -6.42
C ARG A 127 14.58 -3.03 -6.77
N ARG A 128 13.67 -3.08 -5.79
CA ARG A 128 12.30 -3.53 -6.05
C ARG A 128 11.51 -2.55 -6.92
N ARG A 129 11.78 -1.25 -6.79
CA ARG A 129 11.10 -0.20 -7.55
C ARG A 129 11.61 -0.05 -8.97
N SER A 130 12.84 -0.49 -9.29
CA SER A 130 13.39 -0.42 -10.64
C SER A 130 12.77 -1.43 -11.62
N GLY A 131 12.04 -2.44 -11.13
CA GLY A 131 11.27 -3.37 -11.99
C GLY A 131 12.13 -4.30 -12.85
N ASP A 132 13.41 -4.37 -12.55
CA ASP A 132 14.47 -5.12 -13.23
C ASP A 132 14.40 -6.64 -13.00
N GLY A 133 13.47 -7.13 -12.19
CA GLY A 133 13.09 -8.55 -12.13
C GLY A 133 14.16 -9.49 -11.58
N VAL A 134 15.27 -8.97 -11.03
CA VAL A 134 16.36 -9.78 -10.47
C VAL A 134 16.21 -9.84 -8.95
N ILE A 135 15.77 -10.99 -8.45
CA ILE A 135 15.89 -11.40 -7.04
C ILE A 135 17.14 -12.29 -6.95
N TYR A 136 18.15 -11.90 -6.17
CA TYR A 136 19.23 -12.81 -5.75
C TYR A 136 18.87 -13.46 -4.42
#